data_AF-A0A5N6LMW4-F1
#
_entry.id   AF-A0A5N6LMW4-F1
#
_cell.length_a   1.000
_cell.length_b   1.000
_cell.length_c   1.000
_cell.angle_alpha   90.00
_cell.angle_beta   90.00
_cell.angle_gamma   90.00
#
_symmetry.space_group_name_H-M   'P 1'
#
loop_
_entity.id
_entity.type
_entity.pdbx_description
1 polymer ?
#
loop_
_entity_poly.entity_id
_entity_poly.type
_entity_poly.pdbx_seq_one_letter_code
_entity_poly.pdbx_strand_id
1 'polypeptide(L)'
;MSPGNIKGVDLHEGEWGTVGSVIVWDFFHDGKLKVAKEVIEAIDEEKKSVCFKVIGGDILEAYTKFLITVHVDTHGEENVVTWTFHYEKVNEKIEDPEKLSLESRVVDSPGGMRLIDSSLVKKHRP
;
A
#
# COMPACT_ATOMS: atom_id res chain seq x y z
N MET A 1 -3.22 18.09 -11.21
CA MET A 1 -2.31 17.28 -12.05
C MET A 1 -2.63 15.82 -11.78
N SER A 2 -2.58 15.03 -12.85
CA SER A 2 -3.26 13.76 -13.13
C SER A 2 -2.50 12.52 -12.56
N PRO A 3 -2.96 11.27 -12.79
CA PRO A 3 -2.95 10.15 -11.83
C PRO A 3 -1.60 9.44 -11.69
N GLY A 4 -1.44 8.67 -10.60
CA GLY A 4 -0.52 7.54 -10.58
C GLY A 4 0.85 7.87 -10.00
N ASN A 5 0.92 8.01 -8.67
CA ASN A 5 2.19 7.82 -7.98
C ASN A 5 2.64 6.36 -8.11
N ILE A 6 1.77 5.40 -8.43
CA ILE A 6 2.16 4.01 -8.69
C ILE A 6 2.39 3.83 -10.20
N LYS A 7 3.58 3.36 -10.56
CA LYS A 7 3.99 3.02 -11.92
C LYS A 7 3.72 1.54 -12.23
N GLY A 8 3.91 0.65 -11.25
CA GLY A 8 3.80 -0.79 -11.44
C GLY A 8 3.59 -1.53 -10.13
N VAL A 9 2.96 -2.70 -10.23
CA VAL A 9 2.72 -3.62 -9.12
C VAL A 9 2.92 -5.04 -9.64
N ASP A 10 3.82 -5.77 -9.02
CA ASP A 10 4.14 -7.14 -9.40
C ASP A 10 4.06 -8.07 -8.19
N LEU A 11 3.41 -9.21 -8.35
CA LEU A 11 3.47 -10.30 -7.39
C LEU A 11 4.75 -11.09 -7.64
N HIS A 12 5.67 -11.04 -6.69
CA HIS A 12 6.95 -11.73 -6.80
C HIS A 12 6.86 -13.16 -6.27
N GLU A 13 6.17 -13.36 -5.15
CA GLU A 13 6.00 -14.68 -4.52
C GLU A 13 4.60 -14.81 -3.92
N GLY A 14 4.05 -16.02 -3.91
CA GLY A 14 2.75 -16.32 -3.31
C GLY A 14 1.57 -16.10 -4.25
N GLU A 15 0.42 -15.76 -3.67
CA GLU A 15 -0.86 -15.59 -4.35
C GLU A 15 -1.51 -14.28 -3.89
N TRP A 16 -2.05 -13.49 -4.81
CA TRP A 16 -2.64 -12.19 -4.49
C TRP A 16 -3.63 -12.25 -3.32
N GLY A 17 -3.44 -11.39 -2.32
CA GLY A 17 -4.33 -11.28 -1.18
C GLY A 17 -4.17 -12.39 -0.13
N THR A 18 -3.03 -13.07 -0.07
CA THR A 18 -2.74 -14.10 0.96
C THR A 18 -1.55 -13.74 1.82
N VAL A 19 -1.60 -14.09 3.11
CA VAL A 19 -0.49 -13.90 4.05
C VAL A 19 0.76 -14.64 3.56
N GLY A 20 1.90 -13.96 3.64
CA GLY A 20 3.19 -14.45 3.13
C GLY A 20 3.47 -14.06 1.66
N SER A 21 2.49 -13.49 0.96
CA SER A 21 2.70 -13.03 -0.42
C SER A 21 3.59 -11.80 -0.47
N VAL A 22 4.46 -11.78 -1.48
CA VAL A 22 5.47 -10.75 -1.65
C VAL A 22 5.13 -9.91 -2.87
N ILE A 23 4.95 -8.61 -2.65
CA ILE A 23 4.53 -7.64 -3.65
C ILE A 23 5.65 -6.63 -3.84
N VAL A 24 5.92 -6.27 -5.09
CA VAL A 24 6.86 -5.22 -5.46
C VAL A 24 6.10 -4.07 -6.10
N TRP A 25 6.33 -2.86 -5.60
CA TRP A 25 5.73 -1.63 -6.06
C TRP A 25 6.78 -0.74 -6.69
N ASP A 26 6.55 -0.30 -7.91
CA ASP A 26 7.24 0.82 -8.51
C ASP A 26 6.38 2.07 -8.32
N PHE A 27 6.93 3.11 -7.69
CA PHE A 27 6.18 4.33 -7.41
C PHE A 27 7.03 5.60 -7.52
N PHE A 28 6.42 6.72 -7.86
CA PHE A 28 7.04 8.03 -7.84
C PHE A 28 6.85 8.69 -6.47
N HIS A 29 7.94 9.19 -5.92
CA HIS A 29 7.96 10.00 -4.70
C HIS A 29 8.92 11.16 -4.92
N ASP A 30 8.43 12.39 -4.69
CA ASP A 30 9.15 13.64 -5.00
C ASP A 30 9.73 13.67 -6.43
N GLY A 31 8.96 13.17 -7.39
CA GLY A 31 9.34 13.12 -8.81
C GLY A 31 10.39 12.07 -9.16
N LYS A 32 10.85 11.26 -8.20
CA LYS A 32 11.79 10.15 -8.43
C LYS A 32 11.08 8.82 -8.39
N LEU A 33 11.43 7.94 -9.32
CA LEU A 33 10.99 6.55 -9.28
C LEU A 33 11.69 5.83 -8.12
N LYS A 34 10.92 5.12 -7.31
CA LYS A 34 11.32 4.32 -6.15
C LYS A 34 10.66 2.95 -6.23
N VAL A 35 11.23 2.01 -5.51
CA VAL A 35 10.76 0.64 -5.37
C VAL A 35 10.46 0.36 -3.90
N ALA A 36 9.36 -0.33 -3.63
CA ALA A 36 9.10 -0.95 -2.33
C ALA A 36 8.83 -2.43 -2.54
N LYS A 37 9.47 -3.29 -1.75
CA LYS A 37 9.17 -4.72 -1.69
C LYS A 37 8.57 -5.00 -0.33
N GLU A 38 7.36 -5.55 -0.31
CA GLU A 38 6.63 -5.83 0.93
C GLU A 38 6.10 -7.25 0.95
N VAL A 39 5.82 -7.73 2.15
CA VAL A 39 5.13 -8.99 2.41
C VAL A 39 3.83 -8.72 3.15
N ILE A 40 2.76 -9.43 2.77
CA ILE A 40 1.52 -9.44 3.56
C ILE A 40 1.80 -10.19 4.86
N GLU A 41 1.89 -9.46 5.97
CA GLU A 41 2.18 -10.04 7.28
C GLU A 41 0.92 -10.59 7.96
N ALA A 42 -0.22 -9.89 7.79
CA ALA A 42 -1.49 -10.31 8.37
C ALA A 42 -2.69 -9.78 7.56
N ILE A 43 -3.77 -10.54 7.58
CA ILE A 43 -5.09 -10.14 7.07
C ILE A 43 -6.10 -10.42 8.18
N ASP A 44 -6.92 -9.42 8.51
CA ASP A 44 -8.04 -9.55 9.43
C ASP A 44 -9.32 -9.21 8.65
N GLU A 45 -10.02 -10.25 8.20
CA GLU A 45 -11.24 -10.08 7.39
C GLU A 45 -12.40 -9.49 8.20
N GLU A 46 -12.47 -9.78 9.50
CA GLU A 46 -13.52 -9.26 10.39
C GLU A 46 -13.36 -7.75 10.57
N LYS A 47 -12.13 -7.29 10.80
CA LYS A 47 -11.81 -5.86 10.89
C LYS A 47 -11.54 -5.20 9.53
N LYS A 48 -11.66 -5.94 8.42
CA LYS A 48 -11.31 -5.44 7.08
C LYS A 48 -9.95 -4.72 7.05
N SER A 49 -8.94 -5.37 7.62
CA SER A 49 -7.60 -4.82 7.80
C SER A 49 -6.54 -5.70 7.14
N VAL A 50 -5.51 -5.08 6.59
CA VAL A 50 -4.33 -5.77 6.07
C VAL A 50 -3.07 -5.10 6.61
N CYS A 51 -2.12 -5.91 7.06
CA CYS A 51 -0.80 -5.45 7.51
C CYS A 51 0.27 -5.90 6.51
N PHE A 52 1.06 -4.94 6.03
CA PHE A 52 2.18 -5.13 5.14
C PHE A 52 3.47 -4.80 5.88
N LYS A 53 4.51 -5.60 5.65
CA LYS A 53 5.86 -5.32 6.11
C LYS A 53 6.75 -5.05 4.93
N VAL A 54 7.42 -3.90 4.94
CA VAL A 54 8.46 -3.60 3.95
C VAL A 54 9.69 -4.44 4.26
N ILE A 55 10.12 -5.22 3.27
CA ILE A 55 11.25 -6.14 3.34
C ILE A 55 12.37 -5.79 2.34
N GLY A 56 12.18 -4.76 1.51
CA GLY A 56 13.19 -4.27 0.58
C GLY A 56 12.78 -2.99 -0.14
N GLY A 57 13.72 -2.44 -0.91
CA GLY A 57 13.51 -1.23 -1.71
C GLY A 57 13.90 0.06 -0.99
N ASP A 58 13.68 1.19 -1.68
CA ASP A 58 14.15 2.53 -1.30
C ASP A 58 13.54 3.04 0.02
N ILE A 59 12.40 2.50 0.46
CA ILE A 59 11.81 2.85 1.75
C ILE A 59 12.76 2.49 2.90
N LEU A 60 13.47 1.36 2.80
CA LEU A 60 14.36 0.91 3.86
C LEU A 60 15.68 1.70 3.96
N GLU A 61 15.97 2.58 3.01
CA GLU A 61 17.09 3.53 3.11
C GLU A 61 16.81 4.61 4.16
N ALA A 62 15.53 4.96 4.36
CA ALA A 62 15.08 5.97 5.31
C ALA A 62 14.60 5.35 6.63
N TYR A 63 14.09 4.12 6.59
CA TYR A 63 13.50 3.45 7.75
C TYR A 63 14.06 2.04 7.93
N THR A 64 14.63 1.72 9.10
CA THR A 64 15.16 0.37 9.41
C THR A 64 14.04 -0.67 9.53
N LYS A 65 12.84 -0.23 9.92
CA LYS A 65 11.61 -1.02 9.94
C LYS A 65 10.47 -0.15 9.44
N PHE A 66 9.59 -0.76 8.66
CA PHE A 66 8.39 -0.09 8.17
C PHE A 66 7.26 -1.10 8.01
N LEU A 67 6.18 -0.88 8.76
CA LEU A 67 4.93 -1.63 8.69
C LEU A 67 3.82 -0.67 8.28
N ILE A 68 2.92 -1.18 7.45
CA ILE A 68 1.79 -0.45 6.92
C ILE A 68 0.54 -1.23 7.26
N THR A 69 -0.37 -0.63 8.00
CA THR A 69 -1.69 -1.20 8.25
C THR A 69 -2.73 -0.39 7.49
N VAL A 70 -3.48 -1.07 6.62
CA VAL A 70 -4.59 -0.48 5.88
C VAL A 70 -5.88 -1.04 6.47
N HIS A 71 -6.69 -0.15 7.05
CA HIS A 71 -7.99 -0.48 7.63
C HIS A 71 -9.10 0.16 6.80
N VAL A 72 -10.20 -0.57 6.59
CA VAL A 72 -11.36 -0.06 5.87
C VAL A 72 -12.57 -0.02 6.79
N ASP A 73 -13.01 1.19 7.11
CA ASP A 73 -14.24 1.44 7.85
C ASP A 73 -15.38 1.75 6.88
N THR A 74 -16.47 0.98 6.95
CA THR A 74 -17.68 1.23 6.15
C THR A 74 -18.74 1.93 7.00
N HIS A 75 -19.08 3.16 6.66
CA HIS A 75 -20.12 3.96 7.30
C HIS A 75 -21.28 4.17 6.31
N GLY A 76 -22.24 3.24 6.29
CA GLY A 76 -23.33 3.26 5.32
C GLY A 76 -22.82 3.02 3.90
N GLU A 77 -22.95 4.02 3.01
CA GLU A 77 -22.45 3.96 1.63
C GLU A 77 -21.00 4.46 1.49
N GLU A 78 -20.43 5.07 2.53
CA GLU A 78 -19.08 5.60 2.51
C GLU A 78 -18.07 4.57 3.06
N ASN A 79 -16.93 4.44 2.37
CA ASN A 79 -15.79 3.67 2.84
C ASN A 79 -14.65 4.63 3.16
N VAL A 80 -14.18 4.61 4.40
CA VAL A 80 -13.02 5.35 4.87
C VAL A 80 -11.84 4.39 4.95
N VAL A 81 -10.74 4.75 4.30
CA VAL A 81 -9.51 3.97 4.32
C VAL A 81 -8.51 4.67 5.23
N THR A 82 -8.10 3.99 6.30
CA THR A 82 -7.12 4.50 7.25
C THR A 82 -5.79 3.80 7.04
N TRP A 83 -4.75 4.58 6.75
CA TRP A 83 -3.37 4.12 6.65
C TRP A 83 -2.64 4.42 7.95
N THR A 84 -2.09 3.38 8.60
CA THR A 84 -1.27 3.51 9.81
C THR A 84 0.14 3.04 9.51
N PHE A 85 1.13 3.92 9.72
CA PHE A 85 2.54 3.60 9.51
C PHE A 85 3.23 3.39 10.85
N HIS A 86 3.84 2.23 11.05
CA HIS A 86 4.75 1.98 12.17
C HIS A 86 6.17 1.87 11.62
N TYR A 87 7.07 2.73 12.08
CA TYR A 87 8.39 2.82 11.48
C TYR A 87 9.48 3.15 12.50
N GLU A 88 10.70 2.76 12.17
CA GLU A 88 11.92 3.16 12.87
C GLU A 88 12.80 3.91 11.85
N LYS A 89 13.11 5.18 12.10
CA LYS A 89 13.98 5.97 11.22
C LYS A 89 15.43 5.48 11.35
N VAL A 90 16.19 5.53 10.25
CA VAL A 90 17.65 5.25 10.32
C VAL A 90 18.40 6.29 11.15
N ASN A 91 17.87 7.53 11.25
CA ASN A 91 18.32 8.59 12.16
C ASN A 91 17.25 9.71 12.28
N GLU A 92 17.41 10.62 13.24
CA GLU A 92 16.42 11.68 13.55
C GLU A 92 16.22 12.72 12.43
N LYS A 93 17.09 12.80 11.44
CA LYS A 93 16.99 13.77 10.33
C LYS A 93 16.02 13.33 9.23
N ILE A 94 15.58 12.07 9.26
CA ILE A 94 14.62 11.54 8.31
C ILE A 94 13.23 12.12 8.61
N GLU A 95 12.53 12.58 7.58
CA GLU A 95 11.16 13.10 7.71
C GLU A 95 10.17 11.98 8.03
N ASP A 96 9.00 12.36 8.56
CA ASP A 96 7.91 11.42 8.80
C ASP A 96 7.24 10.99 7.47
N PRO A 97 6.71 9.77 7.38
CA PRO A 97 6.21 9.20 6.13
C PRO A 97 4.84 9.74 5.68
N GLU A 98 4.43 10.94 6.11
CA GLU A 98 3.09 11.50 5.83
C GLU A 98 2.80 11.61 4.33
N LYS A 99 3.83 11.84 3.50
CA LYS A 99 3.70 11.93 2.03
C LYS A 99 3.64 10.55 1.33
N LEU A 100 3.79 9.45 2.06
CA LEU A 100 3.69 8.09 1.52
C LEU A 100 2.25 7.56 1.53
N SER A 101 1.28 8.26 2.14
CA SER A 101 -0.13 7.91 2.04
C SER A 101 -0.61 8.16 0.61
N LEU A 102 -0.52 7.14 -0.22
CA LEU A 102 -1.10 7.13 -1.56
C LEU A 102 -2.63 7.21 -1.40
N GLU A 103 -3.30 8.11 -2.13
CA GLU A 103 -4.76 8.24 -2.12
C GLU A 103 -5.42 7.00 -2.76
N SER A 104 -5.44 5.89 -2.04
CA SER A 104 -6.11 4.65 -2.48
C SER A 104 -7.62 4.77 -2.29
N ARG A 105 -8.41 4.45 -3.32
CA ARG A 105 -9.86 4.18 -3.16
C ARG A 105 -10.06 2.68 -3.21
N VAL A 106 -10.56 2.08 -2.13
CA VAL A 106 -10.93 0.66 -2.11
C VAL A 106 -12.16 0.44 -2.97
N VAL A 107 -12.12 -0.53 -3.88
CA VAL A 107 -13.29 -1.00 -4.61
C VAL A 107 -13.60 -2.41 -4.11
N ASP A 108 -14.75 -2.55 -3.46
CA ASP A 108 -15.27 -3.85 -3.05
C ASP A 108 -15.68 -4.65 -4.30
N SER A 109 -15.23 -5.89 -4.41
CA SER A 109 -15.57 -6.78 -5.52
C SER A 109 -15.95 -8.16 -4.98
N PRO A 110 -16.98 -8.82 -5.55
CA PRO A 110 -17.44 -10.12 -5.07
C PRO A 110 -16.36 -11.17 -5.39
N GLY A 111 -15.51 -11.45 -4.42
CA GLY A 111 -14.30 -12.28 -4.57
C GLY A 111 -13.16 -11.95 -3.60
N GLY A 112 -13.33 -10.92 -2.75
CA GLY A 112 -12.36 -10.54 -1.72
C GLY A 112 -11.88 -9.09 -1.88
N MET A 113 -11.26 -8.57 -0.83
CA MET A 113 -10.79 -7.19 -0.77
C MET A 113 -9.59 -7.03 -1.73
N ARG A 114 -9.80 -6.37 -2.86
CA ARG A 114 -8.73 -6.03 -3.81
C ARG A 114 -8.34 -4.57 -3.60
N LEU A 115 -7.13 -4.32 -3.11
CA LEU A 115 -6.53 -2.99 -3.15
C LEU A 115 -6.25 -2.66 -4.62
N ILE A 116 -7.18 -1.95 -5.26
CA ILE A 116 -6.96 -1.38 -6.59
C ILE A 116 -6.71 0.11 -6.43
N ASP A 117 -5.56 0.57 -6.94
CA ASP A 117 -5.28 1.99 -7.02
C ASP A 117 -6.35 2.67 -7.90
N SER A 118 -6.93 3.76 -7.39
CA SER A 118 -8.01 4.47 -8.06
C SER A 118 -7.61 5.10 -9.40
N SER A 119 -6.30 5.28 -9.64
CA SER A 119 -5.75 5.71 -10.91
C SER A 119 -5.79 4.63 -11.99
N LEU A 120 -5.79 3.34 -11.61
CA LEU A 120 -5.88 2.21 -12.54
C LEU A 120 -7.33 1.95 -12.98
N VAL A 121 -8.33 2.28 -12.14
CA VAL A 121 -9.75 2.13 -12.47
C VAL A 121 -10.20 3.04 -13.62
N LYS A 122 -9.50 4.16 -13.85
CA LYS A 122 -9.84 5.09 -14.94
C LYS A 122 -9.43 4.60 -16.34
N LYS A 123 -8.71 3.48 -16.46
CA LYS A 123 -8.21 2.99 -17.76
C LYS A 123 -9.07 1.89 -18.41
N HIS A 124 -10.16 1.46 -17.78
CA HIS A 124 -11.08 0.48 -18.35
C HIS A 124 -12.55 0.84 -18.05
N ARG A 125 -13.07 1.80 -18.82
CA ARG A 125 -14.48 1.77 -19.20
C ARG A 125 -14.54 2.14 -20.70
N PRO A 126 -15.19 1.34 -21.57
CA PRO A 126 -15.42 1.73 -22.95
C PRO A 126 -16.29 2.99 -23.06
#